data_AF-A0A379UVK7-F1
#
_entry.id   AF-A0A379UVK7-F1
#
_cell.length_a   1.000
_cell.length_b   1.000
_cell.length_c   1.000
_cell.angle_alpha   90.00
_cell.angle_beta   90.00
_cell.angle_gamma   90.00
#
_symmetry.space_group_name_H-M   'P 1'
#
loop_
_entity.id
_entity.type
_entity.pdbx_description
1 polymer ?
#
loop_
_entity_poly.entity_id
_entity_poly.type
_entity_poly.pdbx_seq_one_letter_code
_entity_poly.pdbx_strand_id
1 'polypeptide(L)'
;MVLSVLVAMILTPALCATLLKPLHKGEQHGQRGFFGWFNRTFNRNAERYEKGVAKILHRSLRWILIYVLLLGGMVFLFLRLPTSFLPQEDRGMFTTSIQLPSGSYATAEP
;
A
#
# COMPACT_ATOMS: atom_id res chain seq x y z
N MET A 1 -7.65 2.54 -13.04
CA MET A 1 -8.53 1.62 -12.29
C MET A 1 -9.70 1.08 -13.12
N VAL A 2 -10.27 1.84 -14.06
CA VAL A 2 -11.40 1.38 -14.90
C VAL A 2 -11.12 0.03 -15.60
N LEU A 3 -9.95 -0.13 -16.23
CA LEU A 3 -9.56 -1.41 -16.83
C LEU A 3 -9.55 -2.57 -15.82
N SER A 4 -9.13 -2.35 -14.58
CA SER A 4 -9.13 -3.38 -13.53
C SER A 4 -10.56 -3.81 -13.16
N VAL A 5 -11.50 -2.86 -13.11
CA VAL A 5 -12.93 -3.17 -12.88
C VAL A 5 -13.50 -3.96 -14.05
N LEU A 6 -13.20 -3.57 -15.29
CA LEU A 6 -13.63 -4.30 -16.48
C LEU A 6 -13.11 -5.75 -16.48
N VAL A 7 -11.83 -5.94 -16.14
CA VAL A 7 -11.24 -7.28 -15.99
C VAL A 7 -11.96 -8.08 -14.89
N ALA A 8 -12.25 -7.46 -13.73
CA ALA A 8 -12.93 -8.10 -12.61
C ALA A 8 -14.39 -8.48 -12.91
N MET A 9 -15.07 -7.77 -13.82
CA MET A 9 -16.46 -8.05 -14.19
C MET A 9 -16.59 -9.02 -15.38
N ILE A 10 -15.61 -9.06 -16.28
CA ILE A 10 -15.69 -9.87 -17.52
C ILE A 10 -14.83 -11.13 -17.40
N LEU A 11 -13.52 -10.94 -17.16
CA LEU A 11 -12.56 -12.04 -17.22
C LEU A 11 -12.54 -12.85 -15.93
N THR A 12 -12.57 -12.20 -14.76
CA THR A 12 -12.50 -12.91 -13.47
C THR A 12 -13.65 -13.90 -13.28
N PRO A 13 -14.92 -13.59 -13.59
CA PRO A 13 -16.01 -14.58 -13.46
C PRO A 13 -15.85 -15.74 -14.46
N ALA A 14 -15.40 -15.47 -15.69
CA ALA A 14 -15.15 -16.50 -16.69
C ALA A 14 -14.03 -17.47 -16.26
N LEU A 15 -12.93 -16.94 -15.74
CA LEU A 15 -11.83 -17.74 -15.20
C LEU A 15 -12.25 -18.48 -13.93
N CYS A 16 -13.04 -17.84 -13.06
CA CYS A 16 -13.53 -18.49 -11.85
C CYS A 16 -14.41 -19.70 -12.19
N ALA A 17 -15.30 -19.57 -13.16
CA ALA A 17 -16.18 -20.65 -13.59
C ALA A 17 -15.44 -21.81 -14.28
N THR A 18 -14.28 -21.55 -14.90
CA THR A 18 -13.55 -22.54 -15.70
C THR A 18 -12.37 -23.19 -14.98
N LEU A 19 -11.73 -22.50 -14.03
CA LEU A 19 -10.52 -22.96 -13.37
C LEU A 19 -10.73 -23.44 -11.93
N LEU A 20 -11.74 -22.93 -11.20
CA LEU A 20 -11.96 -23.38 -9.82
C LEU A 20 -12.53 -24.80 -9.81
N LYS A 21 -11.96 -25.62 -8.93
CA LYS A 21 -12.48 -26.95 -8.63
C LYS A 21 -13.77 -26.84 -7.81
N PRO A 22 -14.78 -27.68 -8.09
CA PRO A 22 -16.01 -27.69 -7.33
C PRO A 22 -15.73 -28.05 -5.86
N LEU A 23 -16.46 -27.40 -4.97
CA LEU A 23 -16.35 -27.51 -3.52
C LEU A 23 -17.70 -27.95 -2.97
N HIS A 24 -17.76 -29.07 -2.24
CA HIS A 24 -19.03 -29.50 -1.63
C HIS A 24 -19.36 -28.66 -0.39
N LYS A 25 -20.65 -28.54 -0.08
CA LYS A 25 -21.12 -27.79 1.09
C LYS A 25 -20.59 -28.47 2.37
N GLY A 26 -19.81 -27.73 3.15
CA GLY A 26 -19.15 -28.23 4.36
C GLY A 26 -17.74 -28.79 4.15
N GLU A 27 -17.30 -28.91 2.89
CA GLU A 27 -15.93 -29.27 2.54
C GLU A 27 -15.01 -28.04 2.70
N GLN A 28 -13.97 -28.17 3.52
CA GLN A 28 -12.90 -27.16 3.56
C GLN A 28 -11.61 -27.80 3.07
N HIS A 29 -10.89 -27.11 2.20
CA HIS A 29 -9.64 -27.59 1.64
C HIS A 29 -8.55 -27.67 2.71
N GLY A 30 -7.70 -28.69 2.63
CA GLY A 30 -6.49 -28.80 3.45
C GLY A 30 -6.76 -28.88 4.95
N GLN A 31 -7.58 -29.84 5.41
CA GLN A 31 -7.90 -30.01 6.85
C GLN A 31 -6.75 -30.54 7.73
N ARG A 32 -5.66 -31.00 7.12
CA ARG A 32 -4.50 -31.63 7.79
C ARG A 32 -3.20 -30.94 7.37
N GLY A 33 -2.15 -31.13 8.17
CA GLY A 33 -0.85 -30.52 7.95
C GLY A 33 -0.86 -28.99 8.09
N PHE A 34 0.04 -28.33 7.37
CA PHE A 34 0.21 -26.88 7.42
C PHE A 34 -1.07 -26.11 7.07
N PHE A 35 -1.74 -26.46 5.96
CA PHE A 35 -2.97 -25.78 5.53
C PHE A 35 -4.11 -25.91 6.55
N GLY A 36 -4.17 -27.03 7.27
CA GLY A 36 -5.19 -27.25 8.30
C GLY A 36 -4.94 -26.40 9.54
N TRP A 37 -3.68 -26.32 9.96
CA TRP A 37 -3.27 -25.40 11.04
C TRP A 37 -3.52 -23.94 10.66
N PHE A 38 -3.19 -23.55 9.42
CA PHE A 38 -3.40 -22.19 8.92
C PHE A 38 -4.89 -21.85 8.93
N ASN A 39 -5.76 -22.69 8.34
CA ASN A 39 -7.20 -22.44 8.28
C ASN A 39 -7.82 -22.31 9.68
N ARG A 40 -7.46 -23.19 10.62
CA ARG A 40 -7.93 -23.12 12.01
C ARG A 40 -7.48 -21.84 12.71
N THR A 41 -6.22 -21.46 12.50
CA THR A 41 -5.64 -20.25 13.10
C THR A 41 -6.27 -19.00 12.49
N PHE A 42 -6.46 -18.96 11.17
CA PHE A 42 -7.12 -17.89 10.46
C PHE A 42 -8.57 -17.70 10.95
N ASN A 43 -9.36 -18.78 10.99
CA ASN A 43 -10.74 -18.73 11.47
C ASN A 43 -10.83 -18.23 12.92
N ARG A 44 -9.96 -18.72 13.81
CA ARG A 44 -9.88 -18.25 15.19
C ARG A 44 -9.56 -16.76 15.27
N ASN A 45 -8.67 -16.26 14.41
CA ASN A 45 -8.34 -14.84 14.37
C ASN A 45 -9.48 -14.00 13.79
N ALA A 46 -10.20 -14.50 12.79
CA ALA A 46 -11.38 -13.84 12.24
C ALA A 46 -12.48 -13.67 13.30
N GLU A 47 -12.80 -14.73 14.05
CA GLU A 47 -13.77 -14.64 15.17
C GLU A 47 -13.29 -13.68 16.27
N ARG A 48 -11.99 -13.67 16.57
CA ARG A 48 -11.42 -12.76 17.56
C ARG A 48 -11.48 -11.32 17.07
N TYR A 49 -11.24 -11.08 15.79
CA TYR A 49 -11.37 -9.77 15.16
C TYR A 49 -12.82 -9.28 15.24
N GLU A 50 -13.78 -10.12 14.85
CA GLU A 50 -15.21 -9.81 14.94
C GLU A 50 -15.62 -9.43 16.38
N LYS A 51 -15.27 -10.26 17.37
CA LYS A 51 -15.52 -9.96 18.79
C LYS A 51 -14.79 -8.69 19.25
N GLY A 52 -13.61 -8.41 18.69
CA GLY A 52 -12.87 -7.18 18.92
C GLY A 52 -13.62 -5.95 18.42
N VAL A 53 -14.08 -5.99 17.17
CA VAL A 53 -14.90 -4.93 16.56
C VAL A 53 -16.19 -4.70 17.36
N ALA A 54 -16.87 -5.76 17.80
CA ALA A 54 -18.04 -5.63 18.66
C ALA A 54 -17.72 -4.88 19.97
N LYS A 55 -16.59 -5.17 20.62
CA LYS A 55 -16.14 -4.45 21.84
C LYS A 55 -15.79 -2.99 21.57
N ILE A 56 -15.22 -2.70 20.39
CA ILE A 56 -14.91 -1.33 19.95
C ILE A 56 -16.21 -0.53 19.87
N LEU A 57 -17.25 -1.12 19.28
CA LEU A 57 -18.55 -0.47 19.09
C LEU A 57 -19.22 -0.11 20.42
N HIS A 58 -19.13 -0.99 21.44
CA HIS A 58 -19.63 -0.70 22.78
C HIS A 58 -18.88 0.43 23.52
N ARG A 59 -17.66 0.78 23.09
CA ARG A 59 -16.84 1.85 23.68
C ARG A 59 -16.44 2.89 22.63
N SER A 60 -17.37 3.26 21.77
CA SER A 60 -17.16 4.11 20.60
C SER A 60 -16.42 5.42 20.92
N LEU A 61 -16.75 6.08 22.04
CA LEU A 61 -16.13 7.36 22.40
C LEU A 61 -14.60 7.28 22.58
N ARG A 62 -14.09 6.20 23.19
CA ARG A 62 -12.63 6.00 23.34
C ARG A 62 -11.94 5.87 21.99
N TRP A 63 -12.57 5.20 21.04
CA TRP A 63 -12.00 4.97 19.71
C TRP A 63 -12.10 6.20 18.81
N ILE A 64 -13.15 7.01 18.98
CA ILE A 64 -13.24 8.34 18.35
C ILE A 64 -12.10 9.25 18.84
N LEU A 65 -11.79 9.26 20.14
CA LEU A 65 -10.67 10.04 20.66
C LEU A 65 -9.32 9.59 20.07
N ILE A 66 -9.09 8.27 19.97
CA ILE A 66 -7.90 7.73 19.31
C ILE A 66 -7.85 8.16 17.84
N TYR A 67 -8.98 8.12 17.14
CA TYR A 67 -9.06 8.56 15.74
C TYR A 67 -8.71 10.05 15.57
N VAL A 68 -9.24 10.91 16.44
CA VAL A 68 -8.92 12.35 16.43
C VAL A 68 -7.43 12.58 16.73
N LEU A 69 -6.85 11.82 17.66
CA LEU A 69 -5.42 11.89 17.95
C LEU A 69 -4.58 11.48 16.73
N LEU A 70 -4.93 10.39 16.05
CA LEU A 70 -4.26 9.96 14.82
C LEU A 70 -4.39 11.01 13.70
N LEU A 71 -5.56 11.61 13.55
CA LEU A 71 -5.79 12.68 12.57
C LEU A 71 -4.97 13.93 12.89
N GLY A 72 -4.89 14.32 14.16
CA GLY A 72 -4.01 15.39 14.62
C GLY A 72 -2.53 15.09 14.35
N GLY A 73 -2.09 13.87 14.64
CA GLY A 73 -0.73 13.41 14.33
C GLY A 73 -0.43 13.42 12.83
N MET A 74 -1.37 12.99 11.99
CA MET A 74 -1.27 13.06 10.54
C MET A 74 -1.11 14.51 10.06
N VAL A 75 -1.96 15.44 10.52
CA VAL A 75 -1.88 16.86 10.15
C VAL A 75 -0.53 17.44 10.56
N PHE A 76 -0.08 17.18 11.78
CA PHE A 76 1.20 17.65 12.28
C PHE A 76 2.38 17.15 11.44
N LEU A 77 2.41 15.86 11.11
CA LEU A 77 3.46 15.27 10.28
C LEU A 77 3.40 15.80 8.84
N PHE A 78 2.20 15.92 8.28
CA PHE A 78 2.01 16.42 6.91
C PHE A 78 2.53 17.86 6.75
N LEU A 79 2.26 18.73 7.72
CA LEU A 79 2.78 20.10 7.73
C LEU A 79 4.31 20.18 7.90
N ARG A 80 4.93 19.14 8.45
CA ARG A 80 6.38 19.07 8.65
C ARG A 80 7.12 18.30 7.56
N LEU A 81 6.41 17.65 6.63
CA LEU A 81 7.01 16.84 5.59
C LEU A 81 7.56 17.77 4.49
N PRO A 82 8.89 17.84 4.28
CA PRO A 82 9.46 18.67 3.23
C PRO A 82 9.01 18.15 1.86
N THR A 83 8.56 19.07 1.00
CA THR A 83 8.13 18.74 -0.35
C THR A 83 9.30 18.84 -1.33
N SER A 84 9.43 17.85 -2.20
CA SER A 84 10.27 17.91 -3.39
C SER A 84 9.45 17.46 -4.59
N PHE A 85 9.83 17.87 -5.81
CA PHE A 85 9.09 17.47 -7.02
C PHE A 85 9.46 16.06 -7.46
N LEU A 86 10.74 15.87 -7.78
CA LEU A 86 11.31 14.58 -8.15
C LEU A 86 12.63 14.39 -7.40
N PRO A 87 12.94 13.16 -6.95
CA PRO A 87 14.26 12.86 -6.41
C PRO A 87 15.32 13.08 -7.49
N GLN A 88 16.47 13.60 -7.09
CA GLN A 88 17.65 13.57 -7.96
C GLN A 88 18.14 12.14 -8.05
N GLU A 89 18.24 11.63 -9.26
CA GLU A 89 18.79 10.30 -9.53
C GLU A 89 20.17 10.47 -10.17
N ASP A 90 21.10 9.59 -9.79
CA ASP A 90 22.36 9.49 -10.50
C ASP A 90 22.10 8.95 -11.91
N ARG A 91 22.25 9.83 -12.91
CA ARG A 91 22.11 9.48 -14.33
C ARG A 91 23.47 9.22 -15.01
N GLY A 92 24.54 9.10 -14.23
CA GLY A 92 25.90 8.91 -14.73
C GLY A 92 26.50 10.14 -15.42
N MET A 93 25.86 11.30 -15.28
CA MET A 93 26.31 12.57 -15.88
C MET A 93 25.97 13.74 -14.96
N PHE A 94 26.87 14.72 -14.87
CA PHE A 94 26.61 16.00 -14.22
C PHE A 94 27.23 17.13 -15.05
N THR A 95 26.59 18.29 -15.03
CA THR A 95 27.06 19.47 -15.78
C THR A 95 27.79 20.41 -14.85
N THR A 96 28.97 20.89 -15.25
CA THR A 96 29.68 21.96 -14.56
C THR A 96 29.67 23.21 -15.43
N SER A 97 29.22 24.34 -14.88
CA SER A 97 29.22 25.64 -15.57
C SER A 97 30.31 26.53 -14.96
N ILE A 98 31.18 27.08 -15.81
CA ILE A 98 32.24 28.02 -15.43
C ILE A 98 31.89 29.37 -16.08
N GLN A 99 31.72 30.41 -15.26
CA GLN A 99 31.35 31.75 -15.71
C GLN A 99 32.46 32.73 -15.35
N LEU A 100 33.03 33.39 -16.36
CA LEU A 100 34.12 34.37 -16.19
C LEU A 100 33.58 35.81 -16.13
N PRO A 101 34.34 36.74 -15.52
CA PRO A 101 34.01 38.17 -15.53
C PRO A 101 33.89 38.75 -16.96
N SER A 102 33.07 39.79 -17.09
CA SER A 102 32.92 40.52 -18.35
C SER A 102 34.26 41.11 -18.81
N GLY A 103 34.70 40.76 -20.02
CA GLY A 103 35.98 41.21 -20.60
C GLY A 103 37.10 40.15 -20.57
N SER A 104 36.86 38.98 -19.98
CA SER A 104 37.76 37.83 -20.13
C SER A 104 37.69 37.25 -21.55
N TYR A 105 38.84 37.04 -22.18
CA TYR A 105 38.97 36.44 -23.51
C TYR A 105 39.58 35.04 -23.40
N ALA A 106 39.14 34.12 -24.26
CA ALA A 106 39.75 32.80 -24.35
C ALA A 106 41.16 32.95 -24.94
N THR A 107 42.19 32.65 -24.16
CA THR A 107 43.55 32.48 -24.68
C THR A 107 43.59 31.15 -25.41
N ALA A 108 43.51 31.17 -26.74
CA ALA A 108 43.82 30.00 -27.56
C ALA A 108 45.34 29.81 -27.57
N GLU A 109 45.82 28.71 -26.98
CA GLU A 109 47.17 28.20 -27.28
C GLU A 109 47.07 27.07 -28.33
N PRO A 110 48.12 26.91 -29.17
CA PRO A 110 48.08 26.16 -30.43
C PRO A 110 47.96 24.63 -30.29
#